data_AF-C4XUM9-F1
#
_entry.id   AF-C4XUM9-F1
#
_cell.length_a   1.000
_cell.length_b   1.000
_cell.length_c   1.000
_cell.angle_alpha   90.00
_cell.angle_beta   90.00
_cell.angle_gamma   90.00
#
_symmetry.space_group_name_H-M   'P 1'
#
loop_
_entity.id
_entity.type
_entity.pdbx_description
1 polymer ?
#
loop_
_entity_poly.entity_id
_entity_poly.type
_entity_poly.pdbx_seq_one_letter_code
_entity_poly.pdbx_strand_id
1 'polypeptide(L)'
;MSVNWAAIAEARHVAVKDCWTTCDGYCCKNFLAGELSLPDADKVIVPYLPGEFAYQQTLGGLPESVRAVRQTYVLPDGRPWNVDFLHCTAKGRCDGLFYKPLVCRIYPYFPLVDLAGSIRGFEYCSLMDLFHAGPDAHPCTLARELGQAVQDGLRRSLAPALRFPEIIFAFAMFERIVTALRRAVPGVLDGEPGSEGRGRFLRAYQWQVFSRKPWATPAFAEETAALYAAMTRRHGPLDLA
;
A
#
# COMPACT_ATOMS: atom_id res chain seq x y z
N MET A 1 -16.14 -17.19 -0.88
CA MET A 1 -16.11 -17.02 0.59
C MET A 1 -15.77 -15.56 0.82
N SER A 2 -16.56 -14.81 1.58
CA SER A 2 -16.24 -13.42 1.88
C SER A 2 -15.07 -13.33 2.86
N VAL A 3 -14.26 -12.28 2.74
CA VAL A 3 -13.16 -11.99 3.65
C VAL A 3 -13.68 -11.78 5.06
N ASN A 4 -13.13 -12.50 6.05
CA ASN A 4 -13.46 -12.28 7.46
C ASN A 4 -12.66 -11.09 8.01
N TRP A 5 -13.17 -9.89 7.76
CA TRP A 5 -12.53 -8.64 8.20
C TRP A 5 -12.47 -8.48 9.71
N ALA A 6 -13.43 -9.02 10.47
CA ALA A 6 -13.39 -8.98 11.94
C ALA A 6 -12.16 -9.73 12.49
N ALA A 7 -11.90 -10.94 12.01
CA ALA A 7 -10.74 -11.72 12.41
C ALA A 7 -9.41 -11.05 12.00
N ILE A 8 -9.37 -10.41 10.83
CA ILE A 8 -8.20 -9.66 10.35
C ILE A 8 -8.02 -8.35 11.14
N ALA A 9 -9.10 -7.74 11.63
CA ALA A 9 -9.05 -6.51 12.42
C ALA A 9 -8.45 -6.73 13.82
N GLU A 10 -8.78 -7.86 14.44
CA GLU A 10 -8.29 -8.25 15.76
C GLU A 10 -6.79 -8.62 15.76
N ALA A 11 -6.25 -9.03 14.60
CA ALA A 11 -4.84 -9.38 14.47
C ALA A 11 -3.94 -8.14 14.64
N ARG A 12 -2.99 -8.24 15.60
CA ARG A 12 -1.95 -7.23 15.77
C ARG A 12 -0.82 -7.49 14.77
N HIS A 13 -0.83 -6.77 13.66
CA HIS A 13 0.15 -6.98 12.58
C HIS A 13 1.54 -6.45 12.91
N VAL A 14 1.68 -5.13 13.05
CA VAL A 14 2.91 -4.49 13.53
C VAL A 14 2.71 -4.12 14.99
N ALA A 15 3.36 -4.90 15.87
CA ALA A 15 3.20 -4.79 17.32
C ALA A 15 4.15 -3.78 17.97
N VAL A 16 4.58 -2.73 17.27
CA VAL A 16 5.45 -1.69 17.85
C VAL A 16 4.58 -0.57 18.39
N LYS A 17 4.42 -0.55 19.72
CA LYS A 17 3.64 0.47 20.42
C LYS A 17 4.18 1.86 20.07
N ASP A 18 3.28 2.79 19.78
CA ASP A 18 3.60 4.19 19.49
C ASP A 18 4.65 4.39 18.39
N CYS A 19 4.76 3.47 17.41
CA CYS A 19 5.79 3.55 16.37
C CYS A 19 5.76 4.87 15.58
N TRP A 20 4.59 5.48 15.44
CA TRP A 20 4.41 6.80 14.84
C TRP A 20 5.17 7.91 15.59
N THR A 21 5.54 7.74 16.86
CA THR A 21 6.36 8.71 17.61
C THR A 21 7.86 8.60 17.30
N THR A 22 8.32 7.44 16.81
CA THR A 22 9.76 7.11 16.72
C THR A 22 10.47 7.68 15.49
N CYS A 23 9.71 8.16 14.50
CA CYS A 23 10.20 8.75 13.26
C CYS A 23 9.40 10.00 12.88
N ASP A 24 8.98 10.77 13.89
CA ASP A 24 8.16 11.97 13.74
C ASP A 24 6.91 11.75 12.86
N GLY A 25 6.29 10.58 12.98
CA GLY A 25 5.10 10.21 12.22
C GLY A 25 5.34 10.09 10.72
N TYR A 26 6.55 9.74 10.26
CA TYR A 26 6.92 9.64 8.85
C TYR A 26 5.85 8.96 7.98
N CYS A 27 5.32 7.81 8.39
CA CYS A 27 4.29 7.09 7.63
C CYS A 27 2.96 7.83 7.48
N CYS A 28 2.72 8.82 8.35
CA CYS A 28 1.50 9.61 8.45
C CYS A 28 1.69 11.07 7.99
N LYS A 29 2.93 11.48 7.70
CA LYS A 29 3.26 12.77 7.09
C LYS A 29 3.71 12.44 5.68
N ASN A 30 3.03 12.98 4.67
CA ASN A 30 3.63 12.97 3.34
C ASN A 30 4.91 13.81 3.40
N PHE A 31 6.04 13.17 3.68
CA PHE A 31 7.27 13.83 4.12
C PHE A 31 7.92 14.66 3.02
N LEU A 32 7.49 14.47 1.77
CA LEU A 32 7.90 15.24 0.62
C LEU A 32 6.86 16.29 0.22
N ALA A 33 5.85 16.55 1.06
CA ALA A 33 4.82 17.55 0.78
C ALA A 33 5.40 18.93 0.44
N GLY A 34 6.53 19.29 1.04
CA GLY A 34 7.24 20.56 0.77
C GLY A 34 8.10 20.54 -0.49
N GLU A 35 8.41 19.36 -1.04
CA GLU A 35 9.29 19.17 -2.19
C GLU A 35 8.54 18.72 -3.46
N LEU A 36 7.32 18.21 -3.29
CA LEU A 36 6.46 17.76 -4.37
C LEU A 36 5.29 18.72 -4.55
N SER A 37 5.02 19.13 -5.79
CA SER A 37 3.84 19.95 -6.11
C SER A 37 2.59 19.07 -6.28
N LEU A 38 2.20 18.35 -5.22
CA LEU A 38 1.00 17.50 -5.25
C LEU A 38 -0.25 18.30 -4.83
N PRO A 39 -1.35 18.30 -5.59
CA PRO A 39 -2.66 18.60 -5.01
C PRO A 39 -2.91 17.55 -3.93
N ASP A 40 -3.22 17.97 -2.71
CA ASP A 40 -3.26 17.10 -1.51
C ASP A 40 -1.88 16.66 -0.97
N ALA A 41 -0.83 17.46 -1.16
CA ALA A 41 0.49 17.21 -0.58
C ALA A 41 0.45 16.93 0.93
N ASP A 42 -0.53 17.44 1.68
CA ASP A 42 -0.66 17.21 3.11
C ASP A 42 -1.40 15.91 3.49
N LYS A 43 -1.97 15.18 2.52
CA LYS A 43 -2.76 13.96 2.74
C LYS A 43 -1.91 12.71 2.55
N VAL A 44 -2.19 11.70 3.36
CA VAL A 44 -1.76 10.32 3.10
C VAL A 44 -2.91 9.59 2.42
N ILE A 45 -2.62 8.98 1.29
CA ILE A 45 -3.58 8.20 0.50
C ILE A 45 -3.29 6.72 0.69
N VAL A 46 -4.25 5.96 1.21
CA VAL A 46 -4.07 4.53 1.54
C VAL A 46 -5.21 3.72 0.92
N PRO A 47 -4.92 2.65 0.15
CA PRO A 47 -5.98 1.79 -0.36
C PRO A 47 -6.57 0.93 0.76
N TYR A 48 -7.89 0.80 0.75
CA TYR A 48 -8.60 -0.31 1.36
C TYR A 48 -8.47 -1.54 0.46
N LEU A 49 -8.29 -2.70 1.07
CA LEU A 49 -8.37 -3.97 0.34
C LEU A 49 -9.82 -4.31 -0.01
N PRO A 50 -10.07 -5.24 -0.95
CA PRO A 50 -11.43 -5.64 -1.34
C PRO A 50 -12.32 -5.95 -0.13
N GLY A 51 -13.51 -5.35 -0.08
CA GLY A 51 -14.46 -5.46 1.03
C GLY A 51 -14.08 -4.75 2.35
N GLU A 52 -12.86 -4.23 2.49
CA GLU A 52 -12.39 -3.65 3.76
C GLU A 52 -13.12 -2.35 4.10
N PHE A 53 -13.38 -1.50 3.10
CA PHE A 53 -14.12 -0.26 3.33
C PHE A 53 -15.58 -0.53 3.71
N ALA A 54 -16.21 -1.56 3.14
CA ALA A 54 -17.55 -1.97 3.54
C ALA A 54 -17.57 -2.40 5.01
N TYR A 55 -16.54 -3.14 5.46
CA TYR A 55 -16.38 -3.47 6.88
C TYR A 55 -16.21 -2.22 7.76
N GLN A 56 -15.40 -1.24 7.35
CA GLN A 56 -15.28 0.06 8.04
C GLN A 56 -16.63 0.75 8.24
N GLN A 57 -17.53 0.69 7.25
CA GLN A 57 -18.88 1.26 7.37
C GLN A 57 -19.71 0.57 8.48
N THR A 58 -19.56 -0.74 8.65
CA THR A 58 -20.24 -1.47 9.74
C THR A 58 -19.77 -1.08 11.14
N LEU A 59 -18.56 -0.50 11.25
CA LEU A 59 -17.96 -0.05 12.51
C LEU A 59 -18.28 1.41 12.85
N GLY A 60 -19.21 2.05 12.14
CA GLY A 60 -19.59 3.45 12.34
C GLY A 60 -19.00 4.44 11.34
N GLY A 61 -18.34 3.95 10.28
CA GLY A 61 -17.89 4.79 9.16
C GLY A 61 -16.61 5.59 9.46
N LEU A 62 -16.39 6.67 8.72
CA LEU A 62 -15.19 7.52 8.84
C LEU A 62 -15.51 8.82 9.57
N PRO A 63 -14.59 9.36 10.39
CA PRO A 63 -14.73 10.70 10.96
C PRO A 63 -14.58 11.76 9.87
N GLU A 64 -15.06 12.98 10.13
CA GLU A 64 -15.02 14.10 9.17
C GLU A 64 -13.62 14.44 8.64
N SER A 65 -12.57 14.19 9.45
CA SER A 65 -11.17 14.45 9.10
C SER A 65 -10.62 13.48 8.04
N VAL A 66 -11.42 12.52 7.60
CA VAL A 66 -11.01 11.44 6.72
C VAL A 66 -12.09 11.18 5.68
N ARG A 67 -11.70 11.09 4.40
CA ARG A 67 -12.62 10.80 3.30
C ARG A 67 -12.20 9.52 2.57
N ALA A 68 -13.18 8.77 2.07
CA ALA A 68 -12.94 7.69 1.12
C ALA A 68 -13.22 8.17 -0.31
N VAL A 69 -12.34 7.82 -1.24
CA VAL A 69 -12.49 8.08 -2.67
C VAL A 69 -12.41 6.76 -3.41
N ARG A 70 -13.49 6.38 -4.10
CA ARG A 70 -13.54 5.15 -4.89
C ARG A 70 -12.92 5.36 -6.27
N GLN A 71 -12.08 4.43 -6.68
CA GLN A 71 -11.66 4.28 -8.08
C GLN A 71 -12.14 2.93 -8.59
N THR A 72 -12.73 2.92 -9.78
CA THR A 72 -13.22 1.70 -10.44
C THR A 72 -12.34 1.39 -11.63
N TYR A 73 -11.83 0.16 -11.66
CA TYR A 73 -11.12 -0.43 -12.78
C TYR A 73 -12.02 -1.46 -13.45
N VAL A 74 -11.85 -1.69 -14.75
CA VAL A 74 -12.59 -2.73 -15.47
C VAL A 74 -11.64 -3.90 -15.71
N LEU A 75 -12.01 -5.07 -15.20
CA LEU A 75 -11.29 -6.31 -15.44
C LEU A 75 -11.48 -6.79 -16.89
N PRO A 76 -10.63 -7.69 -17.41
CA PRO A 76 -10.74 -8.17 -18.80
C PRO A 76 -12.06 -8.85 -19.13
N ASP A 77 -12.75 -9.40 -18.14
CA ASP A 77 -14.08 -10.01 -18.28
C ASP A 77 -15.23 -9.01 -18.15
N GLY A 78 -14.93 -7.71 -18.08
CA GLY A 78 -15.89 -6.61 -17.99
C GLY A 78 -16.37 -6.30 -16.56
N ARG A 79 -15.97 -7.08 -15.54
CA ARG A 79 -16.39 -6.78 -14.16
C ARG A 79 -15.66 -5.57 -13.58
N PRO A 80 -16.35 -4.73 -12.78
CA PRO A 80 -15.69 -3.66 -12.05
C PRO A 80 -14.86 -4.24 -10.90
N TRP A 81 -13.66 -3.70 -10.73
CA TRP A 81 -12.87 -3.83 -9.52
C TRP A 81 -12.81 -2.46 -8.85
N ASN A 82 -13.44 -2.35 -7.68
CA ASN A 82 -13.45 -1.11 -6.91
C ASN A 82 -12.29 -1.12 -5.91
N VAL A 83 -11.54 -0.03 -5.89
CA VAL A 83 -10.54 0.25 -4.85
C VAL A 83 -10.94 1.54 -4.16
N ASP A 84 -11.29 1.45 -2.89
CA ASP A 84 -11.57 2.60 -2.05
C ASP A 84 -10.26 3.13 -1.46
N PHE A 85 -9.99 4.42 -1.61
CA PHE A 85 -8.81 5.06 -1.06
C PHE A 85 -9.17 5.96 0.11
N LEU A 86 -8.54 5.72 1.25
CA LEU A 86 -8.55 6.62 2.37
C LEU A 86 -7.67 7.83 2.06
N HIS A 87 -8.23 9.04 2.12
CA HIS A 87 -7.46 10.28 2.20
C HIS A 87 -7.48 10.76 3.65
N CYS A 88 -6.32 10.69 4.32
CA CYS A 88 -6.19 10.98 5.73
C CYS A 88 -5.28 12.19 5.98
N THR A 89 -5.71 13.11 6.86
CA THR A 89 -4.94 14.26 7.34
C THR A 89 -4.63 14.18 8.84
N ALA A 90 -4.89 13.03 9.48
CA ALA A 90 -4.75 12.86 10.93
C ALA A 90 -3.29 12.96 11.43
N LYS A 91 -2.30 12.76 10.56
CA LYS A 91 -0.86 12.89 10.86
C LYS A 91 -0.43 12.08 12.10
N GLY A 92 -0.87 10.83 12.19
CA GLY A 92 -0.55 9.92 13.30
C GLY A 92 -1.56 9.95 14.46
N ARG A 93 -2.47 10.94 14.48
CA ARG A 93 -3.50 11.11 15.53
C ARG A 93 -4.79 10.35 15.21
N CYS A 94 -4.71 9.24 14.49
CA CYS A 94 -5.86 8.43 14.09
C CYS A 94 -6.25 7.34 15.09
N ASP A 95 -5.54 7.24 16.22
CA ASP A 95 -5.81 6.20 17.20
C ASP A 95 -7.19 6.39 17.85
N GLY A 96 -7.98 5.32 17.88
CA GLY A 96 -9.37 5.33 18.36
C GLY A 96 -10.37 6.10 17.47
N LEU A 97 -9.94 6.71 16.36
CA LEU A 97 -10.83 7.52 15.51
C LEU A 97 -11.61 6.68 14.48
N PHE A 98 -10.98 5.64 13.94
CA PHE A 98 -11.58 4.71 12.97
C PHE A 98 -10.71 3.45 12.86
N TYR A 99 -11.23 2.43 12.16
CA TYR A 99 -10.47 1.23 11.90
C TYR A 99 -9.43 1.49 10.80
N LYS A 100 -8.16 1.33 11.14
CA LYS A 100 -7.05 1.62 10.23
C LYS A 100 -7.02 0.56 9.12
N PRO A 101 -6.94 0.95 7.82
CA PRO A 101 -6.79 0.00 6.72
C PRO A 101 -5.62 -0.97 6.96
N LEU A 102 -5.72 -2.20 6.47
CA LEU A 102 -4.70 -3.22 6.66
C LEU A 102 -3.32 -2.72 6.21
N VAL A 103 -3.25 -1.98 5.10
CA VAL A 103 -2.01 -1.39 4.57
C VAL A 103 -1.34 -0.46 5.58
N CYS A 104 -2.11 0.32 6.36
CA CYS A 104 -1.57 1.12 7.46
C CYS A 104 -1.04 0.24 8.60
N ARG A 105 -1.74 -0.87 8.90
CA ARG A 105 -1.42 -1.76 10.02
C ARG A 105 -0.21 -2.66 9.75
N ILE A 106 0.17 -2.84 8.48
CA ILE A 106 1.35 -3.61 8.07
C ILE A 106 2.58 -2.75 7.71
N TYR A 107 2.45 -1.42 7.73
CA TYR A 107 3.55 -0.50 7.43
C TYR A 107 4.80 -0.79 8.29
N PRO A 108 6.05 -0.79 7.73
CA PRO A 108 6.42 -0.26 6.41
C PRO A 108 6.38 -1.26 5.27
N TYR A 109 5.93 -2.51 5.47
CA TYR A 109 6.05 -3.56 4.45
C TYR A 109 4.73 -4.21 4.07
N PHE A 110 4.56 -4.54 2.80
CA PHE A 110 3.52 -5.47 2.34
C PHE A 110 4.16 -6.79 1.86
N PRO A 111 3.45 -7.93 1.98
CA PRO A 111 4.00 -9.21 1.60
C PRO A 111 4.05 -9.37 0.08
N LEU A 112 5.15 -9.90 -0.44
CA LEU A 112 5.19 -10.49 -1.78
C LEU A 112 4.70 -11.91 -1.67
N VAL A 113 3.58 -12.22 -2.34
CA VAL A 113 2.88 -13.50 -2.20
C VAL A 113 2.89 -14.29 -3.50
N ASP A 114 2.89 -15.61 -3.41
CA ASP A 114 2.54 -16.47 -4.54
C ASP A 114 1.01 -16.64 -4.65
N LEU A 115 0.56 -17.34 -5.69
CA LEU A 115 -0.87 -17.62 -5.90
C LEU A 115 -1.46 -18.52 -4.81
N ALA A 116 -0.65 -19.19 -3.99
CA ALA A 116 -1.12 -20.01 -2.87
C ALA A 116 -1.27 -19.22 -1.56
N GLY A 117 -0.82 -17.96 -1.53
CA GLY A 117 -0.78 -17.15 -0.31
C GLY A 117 0.49 -17.33 0.52
N SER A 118 1.51 -18.03 -0.01
CA SER A 118 2.81 -18.14 0.64
C SER A 118 3.60 -16.85 0.46
N ILE A 119 4.18 -16.32 1.53
CA ILE A 119 4.98 -15.10 1.48
C ILE A 119 6.40 -15.44 1.00
N ARG A 120 6.79 -14.91 -0.15
CA ARG A 120 8.13 -15.07 -0.76
C ARG A 120 9.12 -13.99 -0.31
N GLY A 121 8.60 -12.85 0.12
CA GLY A 121 9.41 -11.68 0.48
C GLY A 121 8.54 -10.53 0.96
N PHE A 122 9.14 -9.36 1.08
CA PHE A 122 8.46 -8.14 1.46
C PHE A 122 8.95 -6.98 0.60
N GLU A 123 8.09 -5.98 0.45
CA GLU A 123 8.41 -4.73 -0.22
C GLU A 123 7.81 -3.56 0.54
N TYR A 124 8.33 -2.34 0.35
CA TYR A 124 7.82 -1.17 1.06
C TYR A 124 6.37 -0.81 0.67
N CYS A 125 5.54 -0.49 1.66
CA CYS A 125 4.13 -0.09 1.47
C CYS A 125 3.97 1.25 0.75
N SER A 126 4.87 2.20 1.00
CA SER A 126 4.83 3.52 0.36
C SER A 126 5.57 3.48 -0.97
N LEU A 127 4.94 4.00 -2.03
CA LEU A 127 5.56 4.09 -3.36
C LEU A 127 6.86 4.90 -3.35
N MET A 128 6.99 5.87 -2.42
CA MET A 128 8.22 6.63 -2.29
C MET A 128 9.31 5.85 -1.54
N ASP A 129 8.92 5.03 -0.54
CA ASP A 129 9.86 4.27 0.27
C ASP A 129 10.64 3.25 -0.59
N LEU A 130 10.09 2.86 -1.75
CA LEU A 130 10.72 2.00 -2.76
C LEU A 130 12.07 2.50 -3.27
N PHE A 131 12.35 3.79 -3.13
CA PHE A 131 13.48 4.46 -3.75
C PHE A 131 14.56 4.91 -2.78
N HIS A 132 14.42 4.65 -1.48
CA HIS A 132 15.55 4.84 -0.56
C HIS A 132 16.71 3.93 -0.97
N ALA A 133 17.95 4.45 -0.89
CA ALA A 133 19.15 3.71 -1.29
C ALA A 133 19.40 2.42 -0.48
N GLY A 134 18.76 2.29 0.68
CA GLY A 134 18.75 1.11 1.52
C GLY A 134 18.01 1.35 2.84
N PRO A 135 17.89 0.34 3.70
CA PRO A 135 17.27 0.47 5.02
C PRO A 135 17.91 1.57 5.89
N ASP A 136 19.23 1.74 5.81
CA ASP A 136 19.98 2.75 6.58
C ASP A 136 19.62 4.19 6.19
N ALA A 137 19.29 4.41 4.92
CA ALA A 137 18.82 5.70 4.40
C ALA A 137 17.34 5.95 4.74
N HIS A 138 16.62 4.94 5.23
CA HIS A 138 15.19 5.04 5.50
C HIS A 138 14.93 5.80 6.82
N PRO A 139 14.11 6.86 6.82
CA PRO A 139 13.85 7.67 8.02
C PRO A 139 12.98 6.94 9.05
N CYS A 140 12.09 6.04 8.62
CA CYS A 140 11.31 5.20 9.53
C CYS A 140 12.19 4.20 10.30
N THR A 141 12.21 4.31 11.62
CA THR A 141 12.90 3.40 12.54
C THR A 141 12.47 1.93 12.38
N LEU A 142 11.20 1.68 12.03
CA LEU A 142 10.73 0.32 11.78
C LEU A 142 11.40 -0.34 10.58
N ALA A 143 11.71 0.44 9.54
CA ALA A 143 12.42 -0.05 8.36
C ALA A 143 13.92 -0.17 8.62
N ARG A 144 14.51 0.87 9.24
CA ARG A 144 15.96 0.98 9.46
C ARG A 144 16.49 0.00 10.50
N GLU A 145 15.84 -0.09 11.66
CA GLU A 145 16.39 -0.79 12.84
C GLU A 145 15.65 -2.09 13.16
N LEU A 146 14.35 -2.17 12.83
CA LEU A 146 13.50 -3.32 13.19
C LEU A 146 13.02 -4.12 11.99
N GLY A 147 13.59 -3.90 10.79
CA GLY A 147 13.07 -4.43 9.53
C GLY A 147 12.83 -5.94 9.55
N GLN A 148 13.82 -6.73 9.96
CA GLN A 148 13.71 -8.18 10.05
C GLN A 148 12.65 -8.63 11.06
N ALA A 149 12.65 -8.05 12.26
CA ALA A 149 11.69 -8.39 13.31
C ALA A 149 10.24 -8.06 12.89
N VAL A 150 10.04 -6.94 12.18
CA VAL A 150 8.74 -6.57 11.61
C VAL A 150 8.32 -7.58 10.56
N GLN A 151 9.19 -7.93 9.61
CA GLN A 151 8.89 -8.91 8.58
C GLN A 151 8.51 -10.28 9.17
N ASP A 152 9.23 -10.76 10.19
CA ASP A 152 8.91 -12.02 10.86
C ASP A 152 7.56 -11.95 11.60
N GLY A 153 7.24 -10.82 12.22
CA GLY A 153 5.92 -10.56 12.82
C GLY A 153 4.80 -10.54 11.79
N LEU A 154 5.04 -9.94 10.64
CA LEU A 154 4.10 -9.89 9.52
C LEU A 154 3.84 -11.29 8.95
N ARG A 155 4.86 -12.16 8.83
CA ARG A 155 4.66 -13.54 8.36
C ARG A 155 3.64 -14.30 9.19
N ARG A 156 3.68 -14.13 10.51
CA ARG A 156 2.74 -14.78 11.44
C ARG A 156 1.37 -14.13 11.40
N SER A 157 1.32 -12.80 11.49
CA SER A 157 0.06 -12.06 11.63
C SER A 157 -0.77 -11.97 10.34
N LEU A 158 -0.14 -12.09 9.17
CA LEU A 158 -0.83 -12.08 7.88
C LEU A 158 -1.33 -13.46 7.44
N ALA A 159 -0.87 -14.54 8.06
CA ALA A 159 -1.28 -15.89 7.68
C ALA A 159 -2.82 -16.07 7.62
N PRO A 160 -3.64 -15.53 8.55
CA PRO A 160 -5.10 -15.61 8.43
C PRO A 160 -5.65 -14.86 7.21
N ALA A 161 -5.12 -13.68 6.92
CA ALA A 161 -5.54 -12.83 5.79
C ALA A 161 -5.19 -13.48 4.44
N LEU A 162 -4.03 -14.14 4.36
CA LEU A 162 -3.54 -14.80 3.14
C LEU A 162 -4.23 -16.13 2.83
N ARG A 163 -5.31 -16.47 3.55
CA ARG A 163 -6.23 -17.56 3.18
C ARG A 163 -7.31 -17.11 2.20
N PHE A 164 -7.48 -15.79 2.02
CA PHE A 164 -8.51 -15.21 1.17
C PHE A 164 -7.93 -14.84 -0.21
N PRO A 165 -8.42 -15.44 -1.31
CA PRO A 165 -7.94 -15.17 -2.67
C PRO A 165 -7.96 -13.69 -3.07
N GLU A 166 -8.93 -12.92 -2.59
CA GLU A 166 -9.08 -11.49 -2.83
C GLU A 166 -7.90 -10.69 -2.25
N ILE A 167 -7.46 -11.04 -1.05
CA ILE A 167 -6.31 -10.42 -0.39
C ILE A 167 -5.02 -10.80 -1.09
N ILE A 168 -4.87 -12.08 -1.47
CA ILE A 168 -3.71 -12.55 -2.26
C ILE A 168 -3.63 -11.78 -3.58
N PHE A 169 -4.75 -11.63 -4.28
CA PHE A 169 -4.83 -10.88 -5.53
C PHE A 169 -4.44 -9.41 -5.33
N ALA A 170 -4.94 -8.77 -4.27
CA ALA A 170 -4.60 -7.38 -3.99
C ALA A 170 -3.09 -7.17 -3.73
N PHE A 171 -2.45 -8.04 -2.94
CA PHE A 171 -1.00 -7.95 -2.72
C PHE A 171 -0.18 -8.26 -3.97
N ALA A 172 -0.60 -9.25 -4.78
CA ALA A 172 0.03 -9.52 -6.07
C ALA A 172 -0.14 -8.34 -7.06
N MET A 173 -1.25 -7.61 -6.99
CA MET A 173 -1.43 -6.37 -7.74
C MET A 173 -0.51 -5.24 -7.23
N PHE A 174 -0.30 -5.13 -5.92
CA PHE A 174 0.66 -4.16 -5.36
C PHE A 174 2.08 -4.44 -5.86
N GLU A 175 2.52 -5.70 -5.86
CA GLU A 175 3.84 -6.11 -6.41
C GLU A 175 4.04 -5.62 -7.86
N ARG A 176 3.00 -5.65 -8.68
CA ARG A 176 3.06 -5.18 -10.07
C ARG A 176 3.06 -3.67 -10.19
N ILE A 177 2.25 -2.98 -9.38
CA ILE A 177 2.23 -1.52 -9.33
C ILE A 177 3.62 -1.00 -8.99
N VAL A 178 4.27 -1.57 -7.96
CA VAL A 178 5.62 -1.15 -7.55
C VAL A 178 6.68 -1.54 -8.56
N THR A 179 6.57 -2.72 -9.19
CA THR A 179 7.49 -3.17 -10.24
C THR A 179 7.44 -2.26 -11.46
N ALA A 180 6.24 -1.92 -11.93
CA ALA A 180 6.05 -1.00 -13.04
C ALA A 180 6.62 0.39 -12.73
N LEU A 181 6.39 0.89 -11.51
CA LEU A 181 6.91 2.20 -11.09
C LEU A 181 8.44 2.22 -11.03
N ARG A 182 9.08 1.19 -10.45
CA ARG A 182 10.55 1.07 -10.42
C ARG A 182 11.18 1.02 -11.80
N ARG A 183 10.53 0.35 -12.77
CA ARG A 183 11.01 0.33 -14.17
C ARG A 183 10.96 1.72 -14.81
N ALA A 184 9.98 2.54 -14.43
CA ALA A 184 9.74 3.85 -15.02
C ALA A 184 10.49 5.01 -14.35
N VAL A 185 10.93 4.82 -13.10
CA VAL A 185 11.68 5.81 -12.31
C VAL A 185 13.07 5.23 -12.02
N PRO A 186 14.08 5.51 -12.85
CA PRO A 186 15.43 5.04 -12.59
C PRO A 186 16.07 5.82 -11.44
N GLY A 187 16.91 5.13 -10.65
CA GLY A 187 17.69 5.73 -9.57
C GLY A 187 17.06 5.59 -8.19
N VAL A 188 17.64 6.32 -7.25
CA VAL A 188 17.27 6.32 -5.83
C VAL A 188 17.01 7.74 -5.36
N LEU A 189 16.17 7.88 -4.35
CA LEU A 189 16.02 9.09 -3.56
C LEU A 189 17.28 9.25 -2.69
N ASP A 190 18.24 10.01 -3.20
CA ASP A 190 19.51 10.29 -2.54
C ASP A 190 19.86 11.79 -2.67
N GLY A 191 20.77 12.23 -1.81
CA GLY A 191 21.21 13.62 -1.70
C GLY A 191 20.39 14.45 -0.72
N GLU A 192 21.01 15.53 -0.25
CA GLU A 192 20.40 16.47 0.69
C GLU A 192 19.12 17.12 0.13
N PRO A 193 18.15 17.47 0.99
CA PRO A 193 17.01 18.31 0.62
C PRO A 193 17.45 19.55 -0.17
N GLY A 194 16.78 19.81 -1.30
CA GLY A 194 17.10 20.94 -2.18
C GLY A 194 18.28 20.72 -3.14
N SER A 195 18.99 19.59 -3.07
CA SER A 195 20.04 19.27 -4.06
C SER A 195 19.46 19.06 -5.47
N GLU A 196 20.25 19.39 -6.49
CA GLU A 196 19.81 19.27 -7.89
C GLU A 196 19.48 17.81 -8.26
N GLY A 197 20.28 16.86 -7.77
CA GLY A 197 20.06 15.42 -7.96
C GLY A 197 18.72 14.95 -7.41
N ARG A 198 18.45 15.27 -6.14
CA ARG A 198 17.17 14.99 -5.49
C ARG A 198 16.00 15.63 -6.23
N GLY A 199 16.14 16.90 -6.61
CA GLY A 199 15.11 17.62 -7.36
C GLY A 199 14.80 16.98 -8.73
N ARG A 200 15.82 16.50 -9.45
CA ARG A 200 15.62 15.77 -10.71
C ARG A 200 14.87 14.45 -10.49
N PHE A 201 15.27 13.68 -9.47
CA PHE A 201 14.59 12.44 -9.12
C PHE A 201 13.11 12.67 -8.76
N LEU A 202 12.83 13.63 -7.87
CA LEU A 202 11.47 13.92 -7.41
C LEU A 202 10.55 14.36 -8.55
N ARG A 203 11.05 15.17 -9.50
CA ARG A 203 10.28 15.53 -10.71
C ARG A 203 9.96 14.33 -11.59
N ALA A 204 10.93 13.43 -11.79
CA ALA A 204 10.72 12.20 -12.55
C ALA A 204 9.69 11.29 -11.87
N TYR A 205 9.85 11.05 -10.56
CA TYR A 205 8.89 10.30 -9.77
C TYR A 205 7.48 10.90 -9.86
N GLN A 206 7.36 12.21 -9.60
CA GLN A 206 6.08 12.92 -9.61
C GLN A 206 5.38 12.79 -10.95
N TRP A 207 6.12 12.96 -12.04
CA TRP A 207 5.59 12.81 -13.39
C TRP A 207 5.03 11.40 -13.62
N GLN A 208 5.75 10.34 -13.23
CA GLN A 208 5.30 8.97 -13.44
C GLN A 208 4.05 8.64 -12.63
N VAL A 209 4.01 9.03 -11.35
CA VAL A 209 2.86 8.76 -10.48
C VAL A 209 1.61 9.51 -10.96
N PHE A 210 1.72 10.78 -11.33
CA PHE A 210 0.55 11.56 -11.75
C PHE A 210 0.05 11.22 -13.13
N SER A 211 0.95 11.06 -14.09
CA SER A 211 0.55 10.72 -15.45
C SER A 211 0.00 9.29 -15.53
N ARG A 212 0.19 8.48 -14.48
CA ARG A 212 -0.15 7.05 -14.41
C ARG A 212 0.46 6.24 -15.55
N LYS A 213 1.45 6.80 -16.26
CA LYS A 213 2.09 6.19 -17.43
C LYS A 213 2.62 4.78 -17.18
N PRO A 214 3.24 4.46 -16.03
CA PRO A 214 3.71 3.10 -15.78
C PRO A 214 2.59 2.04 -15.82
N TRP A 215 1.36 2.45 -15.49
CA TRP A 215 0.21 1.56 -15.37
C TRP A 215 -0.77 1.68 -16.54
N ALA A 216 -0.59 2.67 -17.40
CA ALA A 216 -1.41 2.93 -18.60
C ALA A 216 -0.78 2.31 -19.86
N THR A 217 -0.28 1.08 -19.76
CA THR A 217 0.36 0.36 -20.89
C THR A 217 -0.40 -0.93 -21.20
N PRO A 218 -0.40 -1.39 -22.48
CA PRO A 218 -0.95 -2.69 -22.84
C PRO A 218 -0.31 -3.83 -22.04
N ALA A 219 1.01 -3.80 -21.85
CA ALA A 219 1.73 -4.80 -21.06
C ALA A 219 1.22 -4.88 -19.61
N PHE A 220 1.01 -3.75 -18.94
CA PHE A 220 0.48 -3.75 -17.57
C PHE A 220 -0.96 -4.30 -17.51
N ALA A 221 -1.79 -4.00 -18.52
CA ALA A 221 -3.13 -4.54 -18.64
C ALA A 221 -3.13 -6.07 -18.87
N GLU A 222 -2.26 -6.56 -19.76
CA GLU A 222 -2.07 -7.98 -20.04
C GLU A 222 -1.54 -8.75 -18.82
N GLU A 223 -0.56 -8.19 -18.11
CA GLU A 223 -0.06 -8.76 -16.86
C GLU A 223 -1.20 -8.87 -15.84
N THR A 224 -1.97 -7.79 -15.64
CA THR A 224 -3.15 -7.74 -14.75
C THR A 224 -4.17 -8.81 -15.11
N ALA A 225 -4.50 -8.93 -16.41
CA ALA A 225 -5.39 -9.94 -16.93
C ALA A 225 -4.90 -11.37 -16.64
N ALA A 226 -3.61 -11.62 -16.86
CA ALA A 226 -2.99 -12.93 -16.65
C ALA A 226 -3.05 -13.36 -15.18
N LEU A 227 -2.81 -12.44 -14.22
CA LEU A 227 -2.98 -12.76 -12.79
C LEU A 227 -4.42 -13.02 -12.44
N TYR A 228 -5.35 -12.20 -12.94
CA TYR A 228 -6.75 -12.40 -12.68
C TYR A 228 -7.21 -13.80 -13.12
N ALA A 229 -6.82 -14.19 -14.34
CA ALA A 229 -7.08 -15.51 -14.88
C ALA A 229 -6.38 -16.62 -14.07
N ALA A 230 -5.13 -16.42 -13.64
CA ALA A 230 -4.39 -17.39 -12.84
C ALA A 230 -5.01 -17.60 -11.45
N MET A 231 -5.41 -16.51 -10.79
CA MET A 231 -6.11 -16.56 -9.50
C MET A 231 -7.49 -17.22 -9.64
N THR A 232 -8.26 -16.86 -10.68
CA THR A 232 -9.57 -17.46 -10.94
C THR A 232 -9.47 -18.96 -11.22
N ARG A 233 -8.45 -19.38 -11.97
CA ARG A 233 -8.21 -20.81 -12.25
C ARG A 233 -7.87 -21.61 -10.99
N ARG A 234 -7.17 -20.99 -10.04
CA ARG A 234 -6.73 -21.66 -8.81
C ARG A 234 -7.80 -21.68 -7.73
N HIS A 235 -8.52 -20.58 -7.56
CA HIS A 235 -9.39 -20.35 -6.39
C HIS A 235 -10.88 -20.22 -6.74
N GLY A 236 -11.21 -20.24 -8.04
CA GLY A 236 -12.53 -19.84 -8.52
C GLY A 236 -12.67 -18.32 -8.66
N PRO A 237 -13.85 -17.84 -9.09
CA PRO A 237 -14.08 -16.41 -9.27
C PRO A 237 -13.82 -15.59 -8.00
N LEU A 238 -13.07 -14.50 -8.13
CA LEU A 238 -12.78 -13.58 -7.02
C LEU A 238 -13.95 -12.63 -6.76
N ASP A 239 -14.23 -12.34 -5.49
CA ASP A 239 -15.19 -11.33 -5.04
C ASP A 239 -14.49 -9.98 -4.79
N LEU A 240 -14.42 -9.13 -5.82
CA LEU A 240 -13.70 -7.86 -5.78
C LEU A 240 -14.61 -6.63 -5.57
N ALA A 241 -15.84 -6.87 -5.12
CA ALA A 241 -16.87 -5.83 -4.96
C ALA A 241 -16.65 -4.93 -3.73
#